data_AF-X1RC88-F1
#
_entry.id   AF-X1RC88-F1
#
_cell.length_a   1.000
_cell.length_b   1.000
_cell.length_c   1.000
_cell.angle_alpha   90.00
_cell.angle_beta   90.00
_cell.angle_gamma   90.00
#
_symmetry.space_group_name_H-M   'P 1'
#
loop_
_entity.id
_entity.type
_entity.pdbx_description
1 polymer ?
#
loop_
_entity_poly.entity_id
_entity_poly.type
_entity_poly.pdbx_seq_one_letter_code
_entity_poly.pdbx_strand_id
1 'polypeptide(L)'
;MPEQRQFICVVCPVGCTIDATVEGGRLLQACGHDCKRGIAYVHEELTCPKRMLTTTVQVIGGRLPLVPVRSSEALPNELLLQVAARLREVVLEAPVTEHEMVVEDVFGSGVDIITSREMPCARDMG
;
A
#
# COMPACT_ATOMS: atom_id res chain seq x y z
N MET A 1 -5.11 -8.46 -30.46
CA MET A 1 -6.35 -7.71 -30.72
C MET A 1 -6.42 -6.61 -29.68
N PRO A 2 -6.45 -5.34 -30.10
CA PRO A 2 -6.60 -4.22 -29.19
C PRO A 2 -7.97 -4.27 -28.50
N GLU A 3 -7.99 -4.03 -27.20
CA GLU A 3 -9.20 -3.92 -26.38
C GLU A 3 -9.31 -2.51 -25.79
N GLN A 4 -10.53 -2.04 -25.59
CA GLN A 4 -10.81 -0.78 -24.91
C GLN A 4 -11.05 -1.05 -23.43
N ARG A 5 -10.35 -0.30 -22.57
CA ARG A 5 -10.51 -0.34 -21.12
C ARG A 5 -10.65 1.07 -20.59
N GLN A 6 -11.45 1.22 -19.54
CA GLN A 6 -11.67 2.49 -18.89
C GLN A 6 -11.08 2.46 -17.47
N PHE A 7 -10.39 3.53 -17.09
CA PHE A 7 -9.76 3.71 -15.79
C PHE A 7 -10.22 5.00 -15.14
N ILE A 8 -10.36 5.01 -13.83
CA ILE A 8 -10.48 6.23 -13.04
C ILE A 8 -9.12 6.49 -12.39
N CYS A 9 -8.51 7.63 -12.70
CA CYS A 9 -7.22 8.01 -12.13
C CYS A 9 -7.38 8.36 -10.65
N VAL A 10 -6.82 7.53 -9.75
CA VAL A 10 -6.91 7.73 -8.30
C VAL A 10 -5.74 8.52 -7.69
N VAL A 11 -4.82 9.01 -8.53
CA VAL A 11 -3.59 9.68 -8.08
C VAL A 11 -3.85 11.06 -7.46
N CYS A 12 -4.96 11.71 -7.82
CA CYS A 12 -5.28 13.05 -7.34
C CYS A 12 -6.80 13.23 -7.23
N PRO A 13 -7.29 14.23 -6.46
CA PRO A 13 -8.72 14.35 -6.16
C PRO A 13 -9.60 14.70 -7.37
N VAL A 14 -9.01 15.06 -8.53
CA VAL A 14 -9.76 15.34 -9.76
C VAL A 14 -10.44 14.08 -10.30
N GLY A 15 -9.80 12.90 -10.17
CA GLY A 15 -10.42 11.64 -10.57
C GLY A 15 -10.69 11.50 -12.08
N CYS A 16 -9.78 11.96 -12.95
CA CYS A 16 -9.99 11.91 -14.40
C CYS A 16 -10.37 10.50 -14.90
N THR A 17 -11.39 10.41 -15.76
CA THR A 17 -11.73 9.19 -16.49
C THR A 17 -10.84 9.06 -17.71
N ILE A 18 -10.11 7.95 -17.81
CA ILE A 18 -9.13 7.69 -18.87
C ILE A 18 -9.58 6.49 -19.68
N ASP A 19 -9.86 6.70 -20.96
CA ASP A 19 -10.15 5.63 -21.92
C ASP A 19 -8.83 5.20 -22.58
N ALA A 20 -8.53 3.91 -22.48
CA ALA A 20 -7.26 3.31 -22.86
C ALA A 20 -7.46 2.18 -23.89
N THR A 21 -6.71 2.26 -24.98
CA THR A 21 -6.56 1.15 -25.94
C THR A 21 -5.36 0.30 -25.53
N VAL A 22 -5.59 -0.97 -25.25
CA VAL A 22 -4.60 -1.90 -24.70
C VAL A 22 -4.45 -3.09 -25.63
N GLU A 23 -3.22 -3.53 -25.88
CA GLU A 23 -2.96 -4.79 -26.57
C GLU A 23 -1.87 -5.58 -25.85
N GLY A 24 -2.20 -6.82 -25.45
CA GLY A 24 -1.24 -7.70 -24.76
C GLY A 24 -0.67 -7.09 -23.47
N GLY A 25 -1.48 -6.33 -22.73
CA GLY A 25 -1.06 -5.65 -21.49
C GLY A 25 -0.26 -4.36 -21.70
N ARG A 26 -0.03 -3.93 -22.95
CA ARG A 26 0.64 -2.67 -23.27
C ARG A 26 -0.36 -1.59 -23.64
N LEU A 27 -0.14 -0.39 -23.11
CA LEU A 27 -0.92 0.80 -23.49
C LEU A 27 -0.51 1.28 -24.88
N LEU A 28 -1.44 1.31 -25.82
CA LEU A 28 -1.24 1.85 -27.17
C LEU A 28 -1.63 3.32 -27.24
N GLN A 29 -2.74 3.68 -26.62
CA GLN A 29 -3.28 5.04 -26.60
C GLN A 29 -4.09 5.26 -25.33
N ALA A 30 -4.05 6.48 -24.79
CA ALA A 30 -4.90 6.92 -23.69
C ALA A 30 -5.46 8.32 -23.99
N CYS A 31 -6.74 8.53 -23.67
CA CYS A 31 -7.45 9.80 -23.81
C CYS A 31 -8.18 10.13 -22.49
N GLY A 32 -8.43 11.41 -22.22
CA GLY A 32 -9.16 11.85 -21.02
C GLY A 32 -8.30 12.13 -19.79
N HIS A 33 -6.96 12.12 -19.92
CA HIS A 33 -6.05 12.52 -18.84
C HIS A 33 -5.72 14.02 -18.90
N ASP A 34 -5.76 14.72 -17.77
CA ASP A 34 -5.33 16.13 -17.69
C ASP A 34 -3.86 16.30 -17.33
N CYS A 35 -3.16 15.21 -17.00
CA CYS A 35 -1.76 15.27 -16.59
C CYS A 35 -1.00 13.97 -16.90
N LYS A 36 0.35 14.07 -16.90
CA LYS A 36 1.27 12.95 -17.12
C LYS A 36 1.13 11.84 -16.06
N ARG A 37 0.71 12.19 -14.84
CA ARG A 37 0.50 11.23 -13.75
C ARG A 37 -0.62 10.25 -14.06
N GLY A 38 -1.66 10.67 -14.77
CA GLY A 38 -2.76 9.79 -15.19
C GLY A 38 -2.31 8.71 -16.16
N ILE A 39 -1.47 9.07 -17.15
CA ILE A 39 -0.87 8.11 -18.07
C ILE A 39 0.03 7.11 -17.32
N ALA A 40 0.89 7.61 -16.42
CA ALA A 40 1.75 6.77 -15.60
C ALA A 40 0.96 5.78 -14.73
N TYR A 41 -0.16 6.23 -14.15
CA TYR A 41 -1.08 5.37 -13.40
C TYR A 41 -1.65 4.24 -14.25
N VAL A 42 -2.17 4.54 -15.45
CA VAL A 42 -2.71 3.50 -16.34
C VAL A 42 -1.63 2.49 -16.74
N HIS A 43 -0.41 2.96 -17.01
CA HIS A 43 0.72 2.06 -17.27
C HIS A 43 1.02 1.14 -16.08
N GLU A 44 1.08 1.68 -14.86
CA GLU A 44 1.32 0.89 -13.65
C GLU A 44 0.18 -0.11 -13.41
N GLU A 45 -1.07 0.34 -13.53
CA GLU A 45 -2.25 -0.50 -13.32
C GLU A 45 -2.34 -1.67 -14.31
N LEU A 46 -1.85 -1.49 -15.54
CA LEU A 46 -1.80 -2.54 -16.57
C LEU A 46 -0.67 -3.55 -16.36
N THR A 47 0.46 -3.12 -15.79
CA THR A 47 1.70 -3.91 -15.76
C THR A 47 1.98 -4.51 -14.39
N CYS A 48 1.85 -3.73 -13.32
CA CYS A 48 2.10 -4.14 -11.95
C CYS A 48 1.27 -3.23 -11.02
N PRO A 49 -0.03 -3.50 -10.83
CA PRO A 49 -0.88 -2.65 -10.02
C PRO A 49 -0.40 -2.70 -8.56
N LYS A 50 -0.20 -1.52 -7.97
CA LYS A 50 0.28 -1.38 -6.59
C LYS A 50 -0.73 -0.69 -5.70
N ARG A 51 -0.73 -1.02 -4.42
CA ARG A 51 -1.56 -0.36 -3.40
C ARG A 51 -0.79 -0.26 -2.09
N MET A 52 -1.14 0.73 -1.27
CA MET A 52 -0.65 0.82 0.10
C MET A 52 -1.22 -0.34 0.92
N LEU A 53 -0.37 -1.07 1.64
CA LEU A 53 -0.84 -2.02 2.64
C LEU A 53 -1.12 -1.27 3.94
N THR A 54 -2.30 -1.46 4.51
CA THR A 54 -2.63 -1.02 5.87
C THR A 54 -3.26 -2.18 6.64
N THR A 55 -2.74 -2.47 7.83
CA THR A 55 -3.22 -3.56 8.67
C THR A 55 -2.81 -3.32 10.13
N THR A 56 -2.92 -4.32 10.99
CA THR A 56 -2.49 -4.24 12.39
C THR A 56 -1.59 -5.41 12.76
N VAL A 57 -0.66 -5.17 13.69
CA VAL A 57 0.15 -6.22 14.33
C VAL A 57 -0.13 -6.26 15.83
N GLN A 58 0.15 -7.39 16.45
CA GLN A 58 -0.05 -7.59 17.88
C GLN A 58 0.95 -6.78 18.70
N VAL A 59 0.51 -6.24 19.83
CA VAL A 59 1.38 -5.59 20.82
C VAL A 59 1.17 -6.20 22.20
N ILE A 60 2.27 -6.60 22.84
CA ILE A 60 2.29 -7.05 24.24
C ILE A 60 2.57 -5.85 25.15
N GLY A 61 1.82 -5.74 26.24
CA GLY A 61 1.98 -4.69 27.23
C GLY A 61 1.52 -3.30 26.76
N GLY A 62 0.98 -3.19 25.55
CA GLY A 62 0.42 -1.96 25.00
C GLY A 62 -0.93 -1.62 25.62
N ARG A 63 -1.27 -0.32 25.60
CA ARG A 63 -2.60 0.16 25.99
C ARG A 63 -3.73 -0.50 25.20
N LEU A 64 -3.46 -0.86 23.96
CA LEU A 64 -4.34 -1.66 23.11
C LEU A 64 -3.59 -2.90 22.63
N PRO A 65 -4.28 -4.02 22.36
CA PRO A 65 -3.65 -5.27 21.96
C PRO A 65 -3.08 -5.24 20.53
N LEU A 66 -3.39 -4.21 19.75
CA LEU A 66 -3.04 -4.07 18.33
C LEU A 66 -2.56 -2.65 18.02
N VAL A 67 -1.52 -2.53 17.21
CA VAL A 67 -1.05 -1.26 16.63
C VAL A 67 -1.20 -1.30 15.10
N PRO A 68 -1.72 -0.23 14.48
CA PRO A 68 -1.80 -0.14 13.03
C PRO A 68 -0.41 0.03 12.42
N VAL A 69 -0.19 -0.72 11.36
CA VAL A 69 0.99 -0.65 10.52
C VAL A 69 0.57 -0.38 9.09
N ARG A 70 1.48 0.23 8.34
CA ARG A 70 1.33 0.47 6.92
C ARG A 70 2.64 0.19 6.20
N SER A 71 2.56 -0.08 4.90
CA SER A 71 3.76 -0.01 4.06
C SER A 71 4.28 1.43 3.98
N SER A 72 5.60 1.59 3.84
CA SER A 72 6.22 2.89 3.62
C SER A 72 5.81 3.46 2.25
N GLU A 73 5.69 2.59 1.24
CA GLU A 73 5.27 2.86 -0.13
C GLU A 73 4.25 1.83 -0.65
N ALA A 74 3.77 2.01 -1.88
CA ALA A 74 2.81 1.11 -2.50
C ALA A 74 3.48 -0.21 -2.91
N LEU A 75 2.85 -1.33 -2.54
CA LEU A 75 3.31 -2.68 -2.84
C LEU A 75 2.53 -3.28 -4.02
N PRO A 76 3.14 -4.13 -4.86
CA PRO A 76 2.43 -4.95 -5.83
C PRO A 76 1.25 -5.71 -5.19
N ASN A 77 0.09 -5.71 -5.84
CA ASN A 77 -1.13 -6.32 -5.31
C ASN A 77 -0.96 -7.81 -4.98
N GLU A 78 -0.16 -8.51 -5.76
CA GLU A 78 0.16 -9.93 -5.56
C GLU A 78 0.94 -10.23 -4.26
N LEU A 79 1.67 -9.24 -3.73
CA LEU A 79 2.43 -9.36 -2.48
C LEU A 79 1.57 -9.07 -1.25
N LEU A 80 0.47 -8.31 -1.37
CA LEU A 80 -0.28 -7.82 -0.23
C LEU A 80 -0.76 -8.93 0.72
N LEU A 81 -1.29 -10.02 0.18
CA LEU A 81 -1.77 -11.15 0.98
C LEU A 81 -0.64 -11.89 1.69
N GLN A 82 0.53 -11.99 1.05
CA GLN A 82 1.71 -12.64 1.64
C GLN A 82 2.28 -11.79 2.77
N VAL A 83 2.35 -10.46 2.58
CA VAL A 83 2.78 -9.52 3.62
C VAL A 83 1.80 -9.53 4.79
N ALA A 84 0.50 -9.48 4.53
CA ALA A 84 -0.50 -9.56 5.58
C ALA A 84 -0.43 -10.89 6.35
N ALA A 85 -0.08 -11.99 5.68
CA ALA A 85 0.14 -13.27 6.34
C ALA A 85 1.34 -13.25 7.27
N ARG A 86 2.48 -12.72 6.79
CA ARG A 86 3.70 -12.58 7.60
C ARG A 86 3.48 -11.69 8.82
N LEU A 87 2.77 -10.58 8.66
CA LEU A 87 2.50 -9.63 9.75
C LEU A 87 1.62 -10.20 10.87
N ARG A 88 0.82 -11.24 10.61
CA ARG A 88 0.05 -11.93 11.67
C ARG A 88 0.92 -12.65 12.69
N GLU A 89 2.15 -12.99 12.32
CA GLU A 89 3.12 -13.65 13.19
C GLU A 89 4.00 -12.65 13.95
N VAL A 90 3.91 -11.35 13.61
CA VAL A 90 4.70 -10.30 14.22
C VAL A 90 4.03 -9.82 15.50
N VAL A 91 4.82 -9.76 16.56
CA VAL A 91 4.42 -9.25 17.87
C VAL A 91 5.43 -8.19 18.30
N LEU A 92 4.94 -7.00 18.62
CA LEU A 92 5.73 -5.90 19.17
C LEU A 92 5.54 -5.81 20.69
N GLU A 93 6.46 -5.15 21.37
CA GLU A 93 6.36 -4.87 22.80
C GLU A 93 6.20 -3.36 23.00
N ALA A 94 5.29 -2.94 23.89
CA ALA A 94 5.15 -1.53 24.23
C ALA A 94 6.32 -1.04 25.11
N PRO A 95 6.75 0.23 24.97
CA PRO A 95 6.15 1.25 24.13
C PRO A 95 6.61 1.16 22.66
N VAL A 96 5.68 1.41 21.73
CA VAL A 96 5.96 1.46 20.29
C VAL A 96 5.85 2.91 19.82
N THR A 97 6.79 3.38 19.01
CA THR A 97 6.81 4.74 18.48
C THR A 97 6.05 4.82 17.14
N GLU A 98 5.55 5.99 16.76
CA GLU A 98 5.05 6.22 15.40
C GLU A 98 6.19 6.16 14.38
N HIS A 99 5.93 5.59 13.19
CA HIS A 99 6.92 5.37 12.13
C HIS A 99 8.06 4.43 12.52
N GLU A 100 7.89 3.64 13.57
CA GLU A 100 8.81 2.59 13.95
C GLU A 100 8.80 1.48 12.89
N MET A 101 10.00 1.01 12.52
CA MET A 101 10.17 -0.04 11.53
C MET A 101 9.83 -1.41 12.12
N VAL A 102 8.88 -2.09 11.51
CA VAL A 102 8.37 -3.41 11.93
C VAL A 102 9.00 -4.53 11.12
N VAL A 103 9.09 -4.35 9.79
CA VAL A 103 9.77 -5.25 8.87
C VAL A 103 10.49 -4.41 7.82
N GLU A 104 11.80 -4.57 7.72
CA GLU A 104 12.62 -3.97 6.67
C GLU A 104 12.51 -4.79 5.36
N ASP A 105 12.46 -4.11 4.21
CA ASP A 105 12.50 -4.69 2.87
C ASP A 105 11.63 -5.96 2.72
N VAL A 106 10.32 -5.79 2.85
CA VAL A 106 9.40 -6.93 2.94
C VAL A 106 9.41 -7.73 1.63
N PHE A 107 9.81 -8.99 1.72
CA PHE A 107 10.00 -9.90 0.58
C PHE A 107 10.94 -9.36 -0.53
N GLY A 108 11.92 -8.52 -0.20
CA GLY A 108 12.86 -7.98 -1.19
C GLY A 108 12.22 -6.97 -2.15
N SER A 109 11.13 -6.32 -1.73
CA SER A 109 10.38 -5.35 -2.53
C SER A 109 10.97 -3.94 -2.52
N GLY A 110 11.93 -3.66 -1.65
CA GLY A 110 12.43 -2.32 -1.33
C GLY A 110 11.46 -1.49 -0.48
N VAL A 111 10.42 -2.11 0.07
CA VAL A 111 9.37 -1.42 0.85
C VAL A 111 9.33 -1.97 2.27
N ASP A 112 9.33 -1.05 3.25
CA ASP A 112 9.27 -1.38 4.66
C ASP A 112 7.82 -1.43 5.16
N ILE A 113 7.60 -2.13 6.27
CA ILE A 113 6.39 -2.01 7.07
C ILE A 113 6.70 -1.20 8.32
N ILE A 114 5.93 -0.14 8.54
CA ILE A 114 6.12 0.80 9.65
C ILE A 114 4.82 1.03 10.41
N THR A 115 4.93 1.43 11.68
CA THR A 115 3.76 1.82 12.49
C THR A 115 3.21 3.17 12.03
N SER A 116 1.90 3.36 12.17
CA SER A 116 1.22 4.62 11.82
C SER A 116 0.66 5.38 13.03
N ARG A 117 0.98 4.93 14.24
CA ARG A 117 0.74 5.63 15.51
C ARG A 117 1.63 5.05 16.59
N GLU A 118 1.82 5.80 17.68
CA GLU A 118 2.42 5.29 18.90
C GLU A 118 1.50 4.31 19.67
N MET A 119 2.11 3.43 20.47
CA MET A 119 1.45 2.57 21.44
C MET A 119 2.15 2.69 22.79
N PRO A 120 1.63 3.52 23.71
CA PRO A 120 2.12 3.59 25.09
C PRO A 120 1.94 2.28 25.86
N CYS A 121 2.69 2.10 26.96
CA CYS A 121 2.49 0.93 27.81
C CYS A 121 1.14 1.03 28.54
N ALA A 122 0.50 -0.11 28.80
CA ALA A 122 -0.74 -0.15 29.58
C ALA A 122 -0.55 0.37 31.02
N ARG A 123 0.66 0.21 31.58
CA ARG A 123 1.05 0.69 32.92
C ARG A 123 1.16 2.21 33.04
N ASP A 124 1.17 2.93 31.92
CA ASP A 124 1.28 4.39 31.90
C ASP A 124 -0.08 5.09 32.14
N MET A 125 -1.17 4.33 32.36
CA MET A 125 -2.44 4.85 32.85
C MET A 125 -2.41 4.99 34.38
N GLY A 126 -1.94 6.16 34.84
CA GLY A 126 -2.27 6.70 36.16
C GLY A 126 -3.61 7.44 36.13
#